data_AF-A0A0X3PNG9-F1
#
_entry.id   AF-A0A0X3PNG9-F1
#
_cell.length_a   1.000
_cell.length_b   1.000
_cell.length_c   1.000
_cell.angle_alpha   90.00
_cell.angle_beta   90.00
_cell.angle_gamma   90.00
#
_symmetry.space_group_name_H-M   'P 1'
#
loop_
_entity.id
_entity.type
_entity.pdbx_description
1 polymer ?
#
loop_
_entity_poly.entity_id
_entity_poly.type
_entity_poly.pdbx_seq_one_letter_code
_entity_poly.pdbx_strand_id
1 'polypeptide(L)'
;MEAEIKELEAEPTCDHLRAREESLRASIREAEAAASAARDEVDHLLVTMVDAEQVAKAASTRLAEVTSRKTAIQNTVDELEAVLASQNSKFGGLVQKHRSLVERCQQQQQRKQLLKDELQSFSIELARIEASIPPAVDKFNMLASTLANIPSAPKLPLLSYLSTFDPIKEVPVMCKNVREALKAFQASLTELEAKKAQALANVKKMEAAMDAKKSEVTRLKLRREKLSQSLTDTTNELASHKADLEKWVSETELAISEAKKTLQAKQAHCEVLAKDIEEYESGHKYYAELNRKAEESAAIAVRDTENFLKDLVLHLEAKVRDARARSDAFDSVIADIRAAGENFDQQAEELAKEIEKDTKFDFESLS
;
A
#
# COMPACT_ATOMS: atom_id res chain seq x y z
N MET A 1 147.22 -162.77 -78.05
CA MET A 1 146.50 -163.30 -79.23
C MET A 1 145.08 -163.88 -78.98
N GLU A 2 144.53 -163.98 -77.76
CA GLU A 2 143.06 -164.19 -77.61
C GLU A 2 142.44 -163.32 -76.48
N ALA A 3 143.17 -163.07 -75.39
CA ALA A 3 142.72 -162.12 -74.37
C ALA A 3 142.92 -160.64 -74.76
N GLU A 4 143.85 -160.38 -75.68
CA GLU A 4 144.04 -159.08 -76.35
C GLU A 4 142.93 -158.74 -77.36
N ILE A 5 141.94 -159.62 -77.57
CA ILE A 5 140.83 -159.39 -78.51
C ILE A 5 139.53 -159.01 -77.79
N LYS A 6 139.37 -159.29 -76.48
CA LYS A 6 138.09 -159.08 -75.77
C LYS A 6 138.01 -157.84 -74.90
N GLU A 7 139.12 -157.30 -74.44
CA GLU A 7 139.12 -156.10 -73.59
C GLU A 7 139.19 -154.80 -74.40
N LEU A 8 139.69 -154.88 -75.64
CA LEU A 8 139.55 -153.83 -76.67
C LEU A 8 138.12 -153.76 -77.26
N GLU A 9 137.27 -154.77 -77.04
CA GLU A 9 135.84 -154.74 -77.40
C GLU A 9 134.95 -154.11 -76.32
N ALA A 10 135.51 -153.88 -75.12
CA ALA A 10 134.85 -153.16 -74.03
C ALA A 10 135.38 -151.73 -73.88
N GLU A 11 136.21 -151.28 -74.83
CA GLU A 11 136.40 -149.85 -75.04
C GLU A 11 135.04 -149.25 -75.36
N PRO A 12 134.53 -148.33 -74.52
CA PRO A 12 133.40 -147.52 -74.92
C PRO A 12 133.90 -146.76 -76.15
N THR A 13 133.38 -147.13 -77.31
CA THR A 13 133.68 -146.45 -78.57
C THR A 13 133.62 -144.95 -78.33
N CYS A 14 134.52 -144.19 -78.97
CA CYS A 14 134.69 -142.76 -78.72
C CYS A 14 133.36 -141.97 -78.68
N ASP A 15 132.34 -142.45 -79.42
CA ASP A 15 130.98 -141.92 -79.41
C ASP A 15 130.19 -142.16 -78.10
N HIS A 16 130.37 -143.29 -77.40
CA HIS A 16 129.76 -143.56 -76.09
C HIS A 16 130.32 -142.65 -74.99
N LEU A 17 131.62 -142.38 -75.00
CA LEU A 17 132.23 -141.44 -74.05
C LEU A 17 131.76 -140.01 -74.30
N ARG A 18 131.60 -139.61 -75.57
CA ARG A 18 131.09 -138.29 -75.94
C ARG A 18 129.62 -138.12 -75.56
N ALA A 19 128.77 -139.12 -75.81
CA ALA A 19 127.37 -139.10 -75.40
C ALA A 19 127.20 -139.06 -73.87
N ARG A 20 128.04 -139.78 -73.12
CA ARG A 20 128.02 -139.78 -71.64
C ARG A 20 128.53 -138.48 -71.06
N GLU A 21 129.55 -137.87 -71.66
CA GLU A 21 130.01 -136.54 -71.29
C GLU A 21 128.94 -135.48 -71.57
N GLU A 22 128.28 -135.55 -72.73
CA GLU A 22 127.18 -134.66 -73.10
C GLU A 22 125.99 -134.81 -72.14
N SER A 23 125.64 -136.03 -71.74
CA SER A 23 124.58 -136.30 -70.77
C SER A 23 124.91 -135.79 -69.36
N LEU A 24 126.14 -135.99 -68.89
CA LEU A 24 126.59 -135.44 -67.59
C LEU A 24 126.65 -133.91 -67.61
N ARG A 25 127.12 -133.31 -68.71
CA ARG A 25 127.09 -131.86 -68.88
C ARG A 25 125.67 -131.32 -68.93
N ALA A 26 124.72 -132.05 -69.51
CA ALA A 26 123.31 -131.66 -69.52
C ALA A 26 122.70 -131.71 -68.10
N SER A 27 122.93 -132.78 -67.35
CA SER A 27 122.39 -132.95 -66.00
C SER A 27 122.99 -131.97 -64.98
N ILE A 28 124.29 -131.67 -65.09
CA ILE A 28 124.93 -130.64 -64.26
C ILE A 28 124.36 -129.25 -64.59
N ARG A 29 124.16 -128.94 -65.87
CA ARG A 29 123.52 -127.67 -66.26
C ARG A 29 122.10 -127.56 -65.74
N GLU A 30 121.33 -128.64 -65.72
CA GLU A 30 119.99 -128.66 -65.11
C GLU A 30 120.04 -128.43 -63.59
N ALA A 31 120.97 -129.08 -62.88
CA ALA A 31 121.12 -128.91 -61.43
C ALA A 31 121.60 -127.49 -61.06
N GLU A 32 122.52 -126.92 -61.83
CA GLU A 32 122.98 -125.54 -61.67
C GLU A 32 121.87 -124.54 -62.01
N ALA A 33 121.06 -124.81 -63.04
CA ALA A 33 119.90 -124.00 -63.37
C ALA A 33 118.84 -124.03 -62.27
N ALA A 34 118.56 -125.20 -61.68
CA ALA A 34 117.60 -125.34 -60.58
C ALA A 34 118.10 -124.67 -59.29
N ALA A 35 119.39 -124.81 -58.96
CA ALA A 35 119.99 -124.12 -57.81
C ALA A 35 120.03 -122.59 -58.01
N SER A 36 120.27 -122.12 -59.24
CA SER A 36 120.17 -120.70 -59.56
C SER A 36 118.72 -120.22 -59.40
N ALA A 37 117.74 -120.95 -59.94
CA ALA A 37 116.34 -120.58 -59.84
C ALA A 37 115.83 -120.51 -58.39
N ALA A 38 116.19 -121.47 -57.54
CA ALA A 38 115.80 -121.47 -56.13
C ALA A 38 116.50 -120.34 -55.34
N ARG A 39 117.72 -119.98 -55.71
CA ARG A 39 118.43 -118.85 -55.10
C ARG A 39 117.82 -117.52 -55.54
N ASP A 40 117.49 -117.39 -56.82
CA ASP A 40 116.79 -116.23 -57.37
C ASP A 40 115.42 -116.05 -56.69
N GLU A 41 114.71 -117.13 -56.37
CA GLU A 41 113.41 -117.09 -55.70
C GLU A 41 113.50 -116.70 -54.20
N VAL A 42 114.52 -117.19 -53.49
CA VAL A 42 114.79 -116.78 -52.09
C VAL A 42 115.25 -115.32 -52.03
N ASP A 43 116.14 -114.89 -52.93
CA ASP A 43 116.57 -113.50 -53.02
C ASP A 43 115.38 -112.59 -53.36
N HIS A 44 114.47 -113.03 -54.23
CA HIS A 44 113.23 -112.30 -54.51
C HIS A 44 112.29 -112.21 -53.30
N LEU A 45 112.14 -113.28 -52.52
CA LEU A 45 111.31 -113.30 -51.30
C LEU A 45 111.88 -112.41 -50.18
N LEU A 46 113.20 -112.41 -49.98
CA LEU A 46 113.85 -111.53 -49.00
C LEU A 46 113.66 -110.06 -49.37
N VAL A 47 113.81 -109.71 -50.65
CA VAL A 47 113.54 -108.35 -51.14
C VAL A 47 112.09 -107.97 -50.92
N THR A 48 111.14 -108.83 -51.28
CA THR A 48 109.70 -108.52 -51.14
C THR A 48 109.24 -108.43 -49.68
N MET A 49 109.82 -109.20 -48.74
CA MET A 49 109.51 -109.08 -47.31
C MET A 49 110.06 -107.79 -46.70
N VAL A 50 111.27 -107.38 -47.07
CA VAL A 50 111.85 -106.10 -46.64
C VAL A 50 111.03 -104.92 -47.20
N ASP A 51 110.60 -105.02 -48.47
CA ASP A 51 109.70 -104.04 -49.08
C ASP A 51 108.35 -103.99 -48.35
N ALA A 52 107.74 -105.14 -48.02
CA ALA A 52 106.47 -105.20 -47.30
C ALA A 52 106.57 -104.62 -45.87
N GLU A 53 107.66 -104.86 -45.15
CA GLU A 53 107.88 -104.28 -43.82
C GLU A 53 108.11 -102.76 -43.89
N GLN A 54 108.87 -102.27 -44.88
CA GLN A 54 109.01 -100.84 -45.13
C GLN A 54 107.66 -100.19 -45.45
N VAL A 55 106.83 -100.84 -46.28
CA VAL A 55 105.48 -100.35 -46.63
C VAL A 55 104.57 -100.33 -45.40
N ALA A 56 104.59 -101.36 -44.55
CA ALA A 56 103.80 -101.41 -43.32
C ALA A 56 104.22 -100.33 -42.30
N LYS A 57 105.53 -100.11 -42.16
CA LYS A 57 106.07 -99.08 -41.26
C LYS A 57 105.76 -97.67 -41.79
N ALA A 58 105.83 -97.46 -43.10
CA ALA A 58 105.40 -96.22 -43.75
C ALA A 58 103.88 -95.99 -43.59
N ALA A 59 103.07 -97.05 -43.71
CA ALA A 59 101.62 -96.98 -43.51
C ALA A 59 101.24 -96.65 -42.06
N SER A 60 101.90 -97.26 -41.07
CA SER A 60 101.67 -96.95 -39.65
C SER A 60 102.09 -95.52 -39.30
N THR A 61 103.21 -95.06 -39.85
CA THR A 61 103.67 -93.67 -39.67
C THR A 61 102.68 -92.69 -40.29
N ARG A 62 102.19 -92.98 -41.51
CA ARG A 62 101.12 -92.20 -42.15
C ARG A 62 99.81 -92.23 -41.37
N LEU A 63 99.42 -93.36 -40.79
CA LEU A 63 98.19 -93.45 -40.00
C LEU A 63 98.29 -92.60 -38.72
N ALA A 64 99.43 -92.62 -38.04
CA ALA A 64 99.69 -91.76 -36.89
C ALA A 64 99.66 -90.27 -37.28
N GLU A 65 100.30 -89.89 -38.40
CA GLU A 65 100.22 -88.53 -38.94
C GLU A 65 98.79 -88.13 -39.31
N VAL A 66 98.04 -88.98 -40.01
CA VAL A 66 96.65 -88.71 -40.41
C VAL A 66 95.75 -88.60 -39.19
N THR A 67 95.96 -89.42 -38.17
CA THR A 67 95.19 -89.35 -36.91
C THR A 67 95.51 -88.06 -36.16
N SER A 68 96.80 -87.70 -36.04
CA SER A 68 97.22 -86.43 -35.44
C SER A 68 96.66 -85.24 -36.22
N ARG A 69 96.67 -85.28 -37.55
CA ARG A 69 96.09 -84.25 -38.41
C ARG A 69 94.58 -84.18 -38.25
N LYS A 70 93.89 -85.31 -38.15
CA LYS A 70 92.44 -85.35 -37.88
C LYS A 70 92.12 -84.69 -36.54
N THR A 71 92.86 -84.99 -35.48
CA THR A 71 92.65 -84.38 -34.17
C THR A 71 92.95 -82.88 -34.19
N ALA A 72 94.02 -82.46 -34.89
CA ALA A 72 94.32 -81.04 -35.08
C ALA A 72 93.21 -80.31 -35.85
N ILE A 73 92.70 -80.92 -36.93
CA ILE A 73 91.58 -80.38 -37.71
C ILE A 73 90.32 -80.30 -36.86
N GLN A 74 90.00 -81.34 -36.09
CA GLN A 74 88.81 -81.32 -35.23
C GLN A 74 88.89 -80.20 -34.19
N ASN A 75 90.06 -80.03 -33.55
CA ASN A 75 90.25 -78.92 -32.60
C ASN A 75 90.06 -77.56 -33.28
N THR A 76 90.57 -77.38 -34.50
CA THR A 76 90.32 -76.14 -35.25
C THR A 76 88.86 -75.95 -35.65
N VAL A 77 88.12 -77.03 -35.93
CA VAL A 77 86.67 -76.96 -36.21
C VAL A 77 85.93 -76.52 -34.95
N ASP A 78 86.21 -77.12 -33.80
CA ASP A 78 85.57 -76.78 -32.53
C ASP A 78 85.87 -75.32 -32.13
N GLU A 79 87.11 -74.85 -32.33
CA GLU A 79 87.48 -73.44 -32.14
C GLU A 79 86.72 -72.51 -33.09
N LEU A 80 86.60 -72.89 -34.38
CA LEU A 80 85.84 -72.11 -35.35
C LEU A 80 84.35 -72.07 -35.01
N GLU A 81 83.75 -73.17 -34.58
CA GLU A 81 82.35 -73.23 -34.14
C GLU A 81 82.11 -72.35 -32.90
N ALA A 82 83.02 -72.36 -31.93
CA ALA A 82 82.96 -71.49 -30.77
C ALA A 82 83.05 -70.00 -31.17
N VAL A 83 83.95 -69.66 -32.12
CA VAL A 83 84.04 -68.31 -32.68
C VAL A 83 82.77 -67.94 -33.44
N LEU A 84 82.19 -68.85 -34.21
CA LEU A 84 80.97 -68.63 -35.00
C LEU A 84 79.75 -68.44 -34.09
N ALA A 85 79.62 -69.23 -33.02
CA ALA A 85 78.59 -69.05 -31.99
C ALA A 85 78.75 -67.71 -31.25
N SER A 86 79.98 -67.34 -30.89
CA SER A 86 80.31 -66.06 -30.26
C SER A 86 80.00 -64.87 -31.19
N GLN A 87 80.34 -64.97 -32.48
CA GLN A 87 80.00 -63.95 -33.47
C GLN A 87 78.49 -63.86 -33.71
N ASN A 88 77.79 -64.99 -33.85
CA ASN A 88 76.33 -65.01 -34.00
C ASN A 88 75.62 -64.36 -32.81
N SER A 89 76.08 -64.60 -31.58
CA SER A 89 75.55 -63.93 -30.38
C SER A 89 75.77 -62.42 -30.42
N LYS A 90 76.98 -61.96 -30.81
CA LYS A 90 77.30 -60.54 -30.96
C LYS A 90 76.48 -59.86 -32.07
N PHE A 91 76.32 -60.52 -33.21
CA PHE A 91 75.48 -60.03 -34.31
C PHE A 91 74.01 -59.96 -33.91
N GLY A 92 73.48 -60.94 -33.18
CA GLY A 92 72.12 -60.90 -32.64
C GLY A 92 71.89 -59.70 -31.72
N GLY A 93 72.82 -59.44 -30.80
CA GLY A 93 72.77 -58.26 -29.91
C GLY A 93 72.86 -56.93 -30.68
N LEU A 94 73.67 -56.87 -31.74
CA LEU A 94 73.77 -55.69 -32.60
C LEU A 94 72.50 -55.44 -33.40
N VAL A 95 71.89 -56.48 -33.98
CA VAL A 95 70.63 -56.39 -34.73
C VAL A 95 69.49 -55.92 -33.82
N GLN A 96 69.43 -56.41 -32.58
CA GLN A 96 68.41 -55.97 -31.62
C GLN A 96 68.61 -54.50 -31.21
N LYS A 97 69.86 -54.07 -30.97
CA LYS A 97 70.18 -52.66 -30.73
C LYS A 97 69.81 -51.78 -31.93
N HIS A 98 70.09 -52.23 -33.15
CA HIS A 98 69.72 -51.51 -34.36
C HIS A 98 68.20 -51.38 -34.49
N ARG A 99 67.44 -52.46 -34.25
CA ARG A 99 65.97 -52.44 -34.26
C ARG A 99 65.40 -51.44 -33.23
N SER A 100 65.87 -51.49 -31.98
CA SER A 100 65.42 -50.56 -30.94
C SER A 100 65.85 -49.10 -31.18
N LEU A 101 66.93 -48.87 -31.94
CA LEU A 101 67.33 -47.53 -32.37
C LEU A 101 66.40 -47.03 -33.48
N VAL A 102 66.08 -47.87 -34.47
CA VAL A 102 65.14 -47.54 -35.56
C VAL A 102 63.75 -47.23 -35.02
N GLU A 103 63.22 -48.05 -34.10
CA GLU A 103 61.93 -47.80 -33.45
C GLU A 103 61.92 -46.47 -32.70
N ARG A 104 62.98 -46.15 -31.94
CA ARG A 104 63.11 -44.85 -31.27
C ARG A 104 63.21 -43.69 -32.25
N CYS A 105 63.96 -43.84 -33.35
CA CYS A 105 64.03 -42.83 -34.39
C CYS A 105 62.66 -42.60 -35.04
N GLN A 106 61.91 -43.66 -35.32
CA GLN A 106 60.55 -43.55 -35.87
C GLN A 106 59.59 -42.86 -34.89
N GLN A 107 59.63 -43.22 -33.60
CA GLN A 107 58.83 -42.56 -32.57
C GLN A 107 59.16 -41.06 -32.45
N GLN A 108 60.45 -40.70 -32.47
CA GLN A 108 60.88 -39.30 -32.43
C GLN A 108 60.45 -38.54 -33.70
N GLN A 109 60.48 -39.17 -34.87
CA GLN A 109 59.99 -38.59 -36.12
C GLN A 109 58.48 -38.30 -36.04
N GLN A 110 57.68 -39.23 -35.51
CA GLN A 110 56.24 -39.04 -35.32
C GLN A 110 55.95 -37.91 -34.32
N ARG A 111 56.66 -37.88 -33.18
CA ARG A 111 56.50 -36.81 -32.18
C ARG A 111 56.88 -35.44 -32.74
N LYS A 112 57.95 -35.37 -33.54
CA LYS A 112 58.34 -34.15 -34.25
C LYS A 112 57.24 -33.67 -35.21
N GLN A 113 56.59 -34.60 -35.92
CA GLN A 113 55.51 -34.25 -36.83
C GLN A 113 54.29 -33.70 -36.07
N LEU A 114 53.87 -34.36 -34.98
CA LEU A 114 52.78 -33.86 -34.12
C LEU A 114 53.06 -32.45 -33.59
N LEU A 115 54.25 -32.19 -33.07
CA LEU A 115 54.66 -30.86 -32.61
C LEU A 115 54.63 -29.82 -33.72
N LYS A 116 54.98 -30.21 -34.95
CA LYS A 116 54.91 -29.31 -36.11
C LYS A 116 53.47 -28.99 -36.48
N ASP A 117 52.58 -29.98 -36.43
CA ASP A 117 51.16 -29.80 -36.70
C ASP A 117 50.50 -28.92 -35.62
N GLU A 118 50.84 -29.12 -34.35
CA GLU A 118 50.42 -28.24 -33.24
C GLU A 118 50.91 -26.80 -33.42
N LEU A 119 52.19 -26.61 -33.77
CA LEU A 119 52.75 -25.29 -34.03
C LEU A 119 52.07 -24.59 -35.22
N GLN A 120 51.71 -25.35 -36.26
CA GLN A 120 50.97 -24.84 -37.39
C GLN A 120 49.54 -24.46 -36.98
N SER A 121 48.88 -25.27 -36.15
CA SER A 121 47.58 -24.96 -35.58
C SER A 121 47.64 -23.66 -34.77
N PHE A 122 48.61 -23.51 -33.86
CA PHE A 122 48.78 -22.29 -33.08
C PHE A 122 49.11 -21.07 -33.95
N SER A 123 49.92 -21.23 -34.99
CA SER A 123 50.17 -20.15 -35.96
C SER A 123 48.89 -19.70 -36.67
N ILE A 124 48.01 -20.63 -37.04
CA ILE A 124 46.71 -20.32 -37.66
C ILE A 124 45.80 -19.59 -36.67
N GLU A 125 45.73 -20.06 -35.42
CA GLU A 125 44.93 -19.41 -34.38
C GLU A 125 45.44 -18.00 -34.06
N LEU A 126 46.75 -17.81 -33.94
CA LEU A 126 47.36 -16.49 -33.76
C LEU A 126 47.00 -15.57 -34.91
N ALA A 127 47.15 -16.01 -36.17
CA ALA A 127 46.78 -15.21 -37.32
C ALA A 127 45.29 -14.83 -37.33
N ARG A 128 44.40 -15.73 -36.88
CA ARG A 128 42.96 -15.43 -36.74
C ARG A 128 42.69 -14.40 -35.65
N ILE A 129 43.35 -14.53 -34.50
CA ILE A 129 43.23 -13.58 -33.39
C ILE A 129 43.75 -12.20 -33.84
N GLU A 130 44.93 -12.14 -34.45
CA GLU A 130 45.53 -10.92 -34.99
C GLU A 130 44.62 -10.25 -36.03
N ALA A 131 44.02 -11.03 -36.94
CA ALA A 131 43.06 -10.52 -37.91
C ALA A 131 41.75 -9.99 -37.28
N SER A 132 41.39 -10.44 -36.07
CA SER A 132 40.19 -10.01 -35.36
C SER A 132 40.36 -8.73 -34.53
N ILE A 133 41.61 -8.36 -34.22
CA ILE A 133 41.92 -7.17 -33.43
C ILE A 133 41.48 -5.88 -34.14
N PRO A 134 41.72 -5.69 -35.46
CA PRO A 134 41.24 -4.48 -36.13
C PRO A 134 39.73 -4.29 -36.11
N PRO A 135 38.90 -5.26 -36.49
CA PRO A 135 37.46 -5.10 -36.33
C PRO A 135 37.00 -4.77 -34.89
N ALA A 136 37.71 -5.24 -33.86
CA ALA A 136 37.39 -4.97 -32.45
C ALA A 136 37.77 -3.56 -31.99
N VAL A 137 38.96 -3.09 -32.36
CA VAL A 137 39.42 -1.72 -32.05
C VAL A 137 38.60 -0.69 -32.82
N ASP A 138 38.12 -0.98 -34.03
CA ASP A 138 37.24 -0.09 -34.80
C ASP A 138 35.92 0.12 -34.08
N LYS A 139 35.32 -0.99 -33.61
CA LYS A 139 34.10 -0.94 -32.80
C LYS A 139 34.31 -0.16 -31.50
N PHE A 140 35.46 -0.35 -30.84
CA PHE A 140 35.80 0.40 -29.65
C PHE A 140 35.96 1.90 -29.93
N ASN A 141 36.63 2.27 -31.03
CA ASN A 141 36.79 3.66 -31.44
C ASN A 141 35.47 4.31 -31.86
N MET A 142 34.59 3.56 -32.53
CA MET A 142 33.22 4.01 -32.81
C MET A 142 32.44 4.25 -31.52
N LEU A 143 32.52 3.33 -30.56
CA LEU A 143 31.94 3.52 -29.23
C LEU A 143 32.52 4.77 -28.56
N ALA A 144 33.85 4.90 -28.50
CA ALA A 144 34.53 6.06 -27.93
C ALA A 144 34.07 7.38 -28.56
N SER A 145 33.94 7.42 -29.90
CA SER A 145 33.45 8.58 -30.64
C SER A 145 31.98 8.88 -30.34
N THR A 146 31.14 7.84 -30.24
CA THR A 146 29.72 7.99 -29.90
C THR A 146 29.55 8.55 -28.49
N LEU A 147 30.33 8.02 -27.53
CA LEU A 147 30.33 8.47 -26.15
C LEU A 147 30.89 9.88 -26.00
N ALA A 148 31.88 10.28 -26.82
CA ALA A 148 32.44 11.63 -26.78
C ALA A 148 31.40 12.73 -27.06
N ASN A 149 30.34 12.42 -27.82
CA ASN A 149 29.24 13.33 -28.14
C ASN A 149 28.17 13.42 -27.04
N ILE A 150 28.24 12.57 -26.01
CA ILE A 150 27.28 12.56 -24.91
C ILE A 150 27.94 13.25 -23.70
N PRO A 151 27.44 14.43 -23.26
CA PRO A 151 28.12 15.23 -22.22
C PRO A 151 28.34 14.52 -20.89
N SER A 152 27.43 13.63 -20.51
CA SER A 152 27.47 12.87 -19.25
C SER A 152 28.11 11.49 -19.39
N ALA A 153 28.55 11.10 -20.60
CA ALA A 153 29.11 9.78 -20.83
C ALA A 153 30.59 9.69 -20.42
N PRO A 154 31.06 8.49 -20.03
CA PRO A 154 32.47 8.22 -19.82
C PRO A 154 33.26 8.42 -21.12
N LYS A 155 34.33 9.22 -21.06
CA LYS A 155 35.20 9.43 -22.23
C LYS A 155 36.21 8.29 -22.34
N LEU A 156 36.12 7.56 -23.44
CA LEU A 156 37.07 6.51 -23.79
C LEU A 156 38.18 7.09 -24.68
N PRO A 157 39.45 6.71 -24.46
CA PRO A 157 40.54 7.10 -25.34
C PRO A 157 40.41 6.40 -26.70
N LEU A 158 40.70 7.10 -27.80
CA LEU A 158 40.79 6.47 -29.12
C LEU A 158 42.13 5.74 -29.25
N LEU A 159 42.12 4.60 -29.93
CA LEU A 159 43.29 3.78 -30.21
C LEU A 159 43.61 3.78 -31.71
N SER A 160 44.86 3.54 -32.08
CA SER A 160 45.32 3.54 -33.46
C SER A 160 46.00 2.22 -33.80
N TYR A 161 45.81 1.70 -35.02
CA TYR A 161 46.52 0.50 -35.55
C TYR A 161 47.94 0.75 -36.01
N LEU A 162 48.43 1.97 -35.90
CA LEU A 162 49.81 2.25 -36.28
C LEU A 162 50.74 1.31 -35.49
N SER A 163 51.95 1.10 -35.99
CA SER A 163 52.94 0.09 -35.56
C SER A 163 53.31 0.05 -34.06
N THR A 164 52.69 0.91 -33.26
CA THR A 164 52.74 0.99 -31.81
C THR A 164 51.65 0.19 -31.08
N PHE A 165 50.62 -0.31 -31.78
CA PHE A 165 49.53 -1.06 -31.13
C PHE A 165 50.06 -2.39 -30.60
N ASP A 166 50.09 -2.54 -29.27
CA ASP A 166 50.49 -3.78 -28.59
C ASP A 166 49.24 -4.52 -28.10
N PRO A 167 48.78 -5.59 -28.78
CA PRO A 167 47.59 -6.33 -28.41
C PRO A 167 47.58 -6.82 -26.97
N ILE A 168 48.76 -7.19 -26.44
CA ILE A 168 48.89 -7.79 -25.11
C ILE A 168 48.62 -6.72 -24.04
N LYS A 169 48.99 -5.46 -24.31
CA LYS A 169 48.80 -4.36 -23.36
C LYS A 169 47.48 -3.62 -23.57
N GLU A 170 47.09 -3.39 -24.82
CA GLU A 170 46.00 -2.48 -25.15
C GLU A 170 44.62 -3.14 -25.10
N VAL A 171 44.49 -4.41 -25.52
CA VAL A 171 43.21 -5.13 -25.46
C VAL A 171 42.67 -5.23 -24.01
N PRO A 172 43.48 -5.58 -22.99
CA PRO A 172 43.01 -5.56 -21.60
C PRO A 172 42.55 -4.17 -21.12
N VAL A 173 43.25 -3.10 -21.54
CA VAL A 173 42.88 -1.72 -21.21
C VAL A 173 41.57 -1.33 -21.88
N MET A 174 41.36 -1.68 -23.15
CA MET A 174 40.06 -1.52 -23.83
C MET A 174 38.94 -2.21 -23.07
N CYS A 175 39.10 -3.48 -22.72
CA CYS A 175 38.10 -4.25 -21.99
C CYS A 175 37.79 -3.62 -20.62
N LYS A 176 38.82 -3.14 -19.90
CA LYS A 176 38.64 -2.44 -18.63
C LYS A 176 37.82 -1.16 -18.82
N ASN A 177 38.19 -0.32 -19.78
CA ASN A 177 37.52 0.96 -20.02
C ASN A 177 36.06 0.77 -20.44
N VAL A 178 35.77 -0.21 -21.31
CA VAL A 178 34.38 -0.58 -21.67
C VAL A 178 33.59 -1.04 -20.45
N ARG A 179 34.19 -1.85 -19.57
CA ARG A 179 33.53 -2.35 -18.36
C ARG A 179 33.20 -1.24 -17.37
N GLU A 180 34.14 -0.30 -17.16
CA GLU A 180 33.93 0.87 -16.31
C GLU A 180 32.84 1.78 -16.90
N ALA A 181 32.86 1.99 -18.21
CA ALA A 181 31.82 2.78 -18.88
C ALA A 181 30.43 2.13 -18.74
N LEU A 182 30.33 0.82 -18.93
CA LEU A 182 29.10 0.05 -18.72
C LEU A 182 28.57 0.22 -17.29
N LYS A 183 29.45 0.12 -16.27
CA LYS A 183 29.08 0.29 -14.87
C LYS A 183 28.54 1.69 -14.56
N ALA A 184 29.16 2.72 -15.13
CA ALA A 184 28.69 4.11 -14.98
C ALA A 184 27.32 4.34 -15.63
N PHE A 185 27.08 3.75 -16.80
CA PHE A 185 25.77 3.80 -17.46
C PHE A 185 24.69 3.06 -16.68
N GLN A 186 25.01 1.88 -16.14
CA GLN A 186 24.08 1.12 -15.30
C GLN A 186 23.68 1.93 -14.05
N ALA A 187 24.64 2.56 -13.37
CA ALA A 187 24.35 3.42 -12.22
C ALA A 187 23.45 4.60 -12.60
N SER A 188 23.74 5.27 -13.72
CA SER A 188 22.92 6.37 -14.24
C SER A 188 21.50 5.92 -14.59
N LEU A 189 21.33 4.74 -15.18
CA LEU A 189 20.03 4.17 -15.51
C LEU A 189 19.21 3.93 -14.23
N THR A 190 19.80 3.30 -13.23
CA THR A 190 19.13 3.04 -11.94
C THR A 190 18.73 4.33 -11.24
N GLU A 191 19.57 5.37 -11.27
CA GLU A 191 19.23 6.68 -10.71
C GLU A 191 18.07 7.34 -11.47
N LEU A 192 18.06 7.26 -12.80
CA LEU A 192 16.99 7.81 -13.63
C LEU A 192 15.66 7.07 -13.39
N GLU A 193 15.70 5.75 -13.26
CA GLU A 193 14.54 4.92 -12.91
C GLU A 193 13.99 5.28 -11.53
N ALA A 194 14.85 5.50 -10.54
CA ALA A 194 14.46 5.97 -9.21
C ALA A 194 13.80 7.35 -9.27
N LYS A 195 14.39 8.32 -10.00
CA LYS A 195 13.82 9.66 -10.21
C LYS A 195 12.45 9.59 -10.91
N LYS A 196 12.30 8.73 -11.92
CA LYS A 196 11.03 8.49 -12.62
C LYS A 196 9.98 7.92 -11.68
N ALA A 197 10.33 6.93 -10.86
CA ALA A 197 9.42 6.35 -9.87
C ALA A 197 8.96 7.38 -8.83
N GLN A 198 9.88 8.22 -8.35
CA GLN A 198 9.57 9.31 -7.42
C GLN A 198 8.64 10.35 -8.06
N ALA A 199 8.91 10.75 -9.31
CA ALA A 199 8.05 11.68 -10.04
C ALA A 199 6.62 11.13 -10.21
N LEU A 200 6.48 9.85 -10.56
CA LEU A 200 5.17 9.18 -10.66
C LEU A 200 4.43 9.15 -9.33
N ALA A 201 5.13 8.89 -8.22
CA ALA A 201 4.52 8.93 -6.88
C ALA A 201 4.03 10.35 -6.51
N ASN A 202 4.80 11.38 -6.87
CA ASN A 202 4.41 12.77 -6.65
C ASN A 202 3.19 13.18 -7.48
N VAL A 203 3.12 12.76 -8.76
CA VAL A 203 1.94 12.99 -9.62
C VAL A 203 0.69 12.38 -8.99
N LYS A 204 0.74 11.11 -8.56
CA LYS A 204 -0.40 10.45 -7.89
C LYS A 204 -0.86 11.19 -6.63
N LYS A 205 0.09 11.71 -5.83
CA LYS A 205 -0.24 12.53 -4.64
C LYS A 205 -0.91 13.84 -5.02
N MET A 206 -0.44 14.52 -6.07
CA MET A 206 -1.05 15.75 -6.55
C MET A 206 -2.43 15.52 -7.14
N GLU A 207 -2.64 14.43 -7.89
CA GLU A 207 -3.95 14.03 -8.41
C GLU A 207 -4.95 13.80 -7.27
N ALA A 208 -4.57 13.04 -6.24
CA ALA A 208 -5.42 12.83 -5.06
C ALA A 208 -5.74 14.15 -4.33
N ALA A 209 -4.77 15.05 -4.19
CA ALA A 209 -5.00 16.37 -3.59
C ALA A 209 -5.93 17.24 -4.43
N MET A 210 -5.81 17.19 -5.76
CA MET A 210 -6.69 17.88 -6.70
C MET A 210 -8.13 17.36 -6.60
N ASP A 211 -8.34 16.06 -6.53
CA ASP A 211 -9.67 15.47 -6.40
C ASP A 211 -10.30 15.78 -5.04
N ALA A 212 -9.51 15.78 -3.96
CA ALA A 212 -9.95 16.26 -2.66
C ALA A 212 -10.40 17.73 -2.73
N LYS A 213 -9.62 18.61 -3.38
CA LYS A 213 -10.00 20.02 -3.56
C LYS A 213 -11.24 20.18 -4.44
N LYS A 214 -11.42 19.39 -5.50
CA LYS A 214 -12.66 19.39 -6.31
C LYS A 214 -13.88 19.03 -5.47
N SER A 215 -13.79 17.97 -4.65
CA SER A 215 -14.91 17.56 -3.78
C SER A 215 -15.27 18.65 -2.76
N GLU A 216 -14.27 19.32 -2.19
CA GLU A 216 -14.46 20.44 -1.26
C GLU A 216 -15.12 21.64 -1.96
N VAL A 217 -14.69 21.99 -3.18
CA VAL A 217 -15.33 23.05 -3.98
C VAL A 217 -16.80 22.73 -4.26
N THR A 218 -17.12 21.48 -4.63
CA THR A 218 -18.51 21.06 -4.84
C THR A 218 -19.34 21.20 -3.56
N ARG A 219 -18.79 20.80 -2.41
CA ARG A 219 -19.43 20.96 -1.09
C ARG A 219 -19.69 22.42 -0.75
N LEU A 220 -18.71 23.29 -0.98
CA LEU A 220 -18.83 24.73 -0.72
C LEU A 220 -19.85 25.40 -1.65
N LYS A 221 -19.92 25.01 -2.92
CA LYS A 221 -20.96 25.49 -3.86
C LYS A 221 -22.36 25.15 -3.37
N LEU A 222 -22.59 23.89 -2.98
CA LEU A 222 -23.88 23.45 -2.44
C LEU A 222 -24.24 24.21 -1.15
N ARG A 223 -23.28 24.43 -0.25
CA ARG A 223 -23.50 25.21 0.98
C ARG A 223 -23.89 26.65 0.67
N ARG A 224 -23.21 27.29 -0.30
CA ARG A 224 -23.53 28.64 -0.74
C ARG A 224 -24.95 28.72 -1.30
N GLU A 225 -25.36 27.77 -2.13
CA GLU A 225 -26.73 27.70 -2.68
C GLU A 225 -27.77 27.57 -1.57
N LYS A 226 -27.56 26.68 -0.59
CA LYS A 226 -28.45 26.55 0.57
C LYS A 226 -28.55 27.84 1.39
N LEU A 227 -27.42 28.50 1.65
CA LEU A 227 -27.41 29.77 2.37
C LEU A 227 -28.11 30.88 1.58
N SER A 228 -27.94 30.92 0.26
CA SER A 228 -28.62 31.88 -0.61
C SER A 228 -30.14 31.66 -0.60
N GLN A 229 -30.59 30.41 -0.61
CA GLN A 229 -32.00 30.07 -0.51
C GLN A 229 -32.57 30.49 0.86
N SER A 230 -31.90 30.12 1.96
CA SER A 230 -32.34 30.50 3.31
C SER A 230 -32.36 32.02 3.51
N LEU A 231 -31.43 32.76 2.92
CA LEU A 231 -31.47 34.23 2.93
C LEU A 231 -32.70 34.77 2.19
N THR A 232 -33.08 34.15 1.08
CA THR A 232 -34.26 34.55 0.29
C THR A 232 -35.54 34.26 1.09
N ASP A 233 -35.63 33.07 1.69
CA ASP A 233 -36.78 32.67 2.50
C ASP A 233 -36.97 33.61 3.70
N THR A 234 -35.90 33.86 4.46
CA THR A 234 -35.94 34.79 5.62
C THR A 234 -36.25 36.23 5.22
N THR A 235 -35.80 36.68 4.05
CA THR A 235 -36.15 38.01 3.52
C THR A 235 -37.64 38.09 3.20
N ASN A 236 -38.21 37.04 2.62
CA ASN A 236 -39.65 36.97 2.33
C ASN A 236 -40.48 36.89 3.61
N GLU A 237 -40.06 36.12 4.61
CA GLU A 237 -40.71 36.05 5.93
C GLU A 237 -40.70 37.43 6.61
N LEU A 238 -39.57 38.13 6.59
CA LEU A 238 -39.46 39.48 7.14
C LEU A 238 -40.37 40.48 6.43
N ALA A 239 -40.45 40.41 5.09
CA ALA A 239 -41.35 41.23 4.30
C ALA A 239 -42.82 40.96 4.65
N SER A 240 -43.20 39.69 4.82
CA SER A 240 -44.54 39.29 5.27
C SER A 240 -44.86 39.84 6.66
N HIS A 241 -43.97 39.63 7.64
CA HIS A 241 -44.15 40.15 8.99
C HIS A 241 -44.24 41.66 9.05
N LYS A 242 -43.47 42.37 8.22
CA LYS A 242 -43.56 43.82 8.09
C LYS A 242 -44.95 44.24 7.60
N ALA A 243 -45.49 43.59 6.57
CA ALA A 243 -46.82 43.89 6.05
C ALA A 243 -47.92 43.60 7.10
N ASP A 244 -47.80 42.50 7.85
CA ASP A 244 -48.74 42.17 8.93
C ASP A 244 -48.71 43.21 10.05
N LEU A 245 -47.52 43.68 10.44
CA LEU A 245 -47.35 44.74 11.43
C LEU A 245 -47.94 46.07 10.95
N GLU A 246 -47.67 46.47 9.70
CA GLU A 246 -48.25 47.69 9.10
C GLU A 246 -49.79 47.65 9.09
N LYS A 247 -50.36 46.48 8.78
CA LYS A 247 -51.80 46.25 8.87
C LYS A 247 -52.32 46.37 10.30
N TRP A 248 -51.66 45.72 11.27
CA TRP A 248 -52.06 45.77 12.68
C TRP A 248 -51.99 47.18 13.26
N VAL A 249 -50.95 47.94 12.90
CA VAL A 249 -50.82 49.35 13.28
C VAL A 249 -51.99 50.16 12.71
N SER A 250 -52.30 50.00 11.42
CA SER A 250 -53.42 50.71 10.78
C SER A 250 -54.78 50.40 11.44
N GLU A 251 -55.04 49.12 11.74
CA GLU A 251 -56.26 48.69 12.43
C GLU A 251 -56.34 49.25 13.87
N THR A 252 -55.22 49.27 14.58
CA THR A 252 -55.15 49.81 15.95
C THR A 252 -55.33 51.33 15.96
N GLU A 253 -54.74 52.06 15.02
CA GLU A 253 -54.94 53.50 14.86
C GLU A 253 -56.40 53.86 14.56
N LEU A 254 -57.07 53.05 13.73
CA LEU A 254 -58.50 53.19 13.46
C LEU A 254 -59.32 52.97 14.75
N ALA A 255 -59.08 51.88 15.47
CA ALA A 255 -59.78 51.56 16.72
C ALA A 255 -59.58 52.65 17.79
N ILE A 256 -58.35 53.19 17.92
CA ILE A 256 -58.07 54.33 18.83
C ILE A 256 -58.87 55.57 18.41
N SER A 257 -58.95 55.85 17.11
CA SER A 257 -59.70 57.00 16.59
C SER A 257 -61.20 56.88 16.87
N GLU A 258 -61.78 55.69 16.68
CA GLU A 258 -63.18 55.39 17.01
C GLU A 258 -63.46 55.46 18.51
N ALA A 259 -62.56 54.92 19.34
CA ALA A 259 -62.67 55.00 20.80
C ALA A 259 -62.61 56.45 21.30
N LYS A 260 -61.71 57.28 20.73
CA LYS A 260 -61.66 58.72 21.02
C LYS A 260 -62.96 59.43 20.66
N LYS A 261 -63.53 59.14 19.49
CA LYS A 261 -64.80 59.73 19.04
C LYS A 261 -65.95 59.32 19.97
N THR A 262 -65.98 58.06 20.40
CA THR A 262 -66.96 57.54 21.35
C THR A 262 -66.81 58.20 22.73
N LEU A 263 -65.58 58.35 23.22
CA LEU A 263 -65.29 59.04 24.48
C LEU A 263 -65.77 60.49 24.44
N GLN A 264 -65.45 61.24 23.38
CA GLN A 264 -65.92 62.61 23.19
C GLN A 264 -67.45 62.70 23.20
N ALA A 265 -68.13 61.79 22.50
CA ALA A 265 -69.60 61.73 22.49
C ALA A 265 -70.17 61.46 23.89
N LYS A 266 -69.54 60.57 24.67
CA LYS A 266 -69.96 60.29 26.06
C LYS A 266 -69.68 61.46 27.00
N GLN A 267 -68.55 62.15 26.86
CA GLN A 267 -68.24 63.37 27.62
C GLN A 267 -69.29 64.46 27.38
N ALA A 268 -69.62 64.74 26.11
CA ALA A 268 -70.66 65.70 25.75
C ALA A 268 -72.03 65.31 26.34
N HIS A 269 -72.38 64.02 26.33
CA HIS A 269 -73.62 63.54 26.95
C HIS A 269 -73.62 63.72 28.48
N CYS A 270 -72.51 63.45 29.16
CA CYS A 270 -72.39 63.68 30.60
C CYS A 270 -72.51 65.18 30.95
N GLU A 271 -71.96 66.09 30.14
CA GLU A 271 -72.13 67.53 30.33
C GLU A 271 -73.60 67.98 30.21
N VAL A 272 -74.34 67.41 29.25
CA VAL A 272 -75.80 67.65 29.13
C VAL A 272 -76.53 67.16 30.37
N LEU A 273 -76.30 65.91 30.79
CA LEU A 273 -76.92 65.35 32.00
C LEU A 273 -76.60 66.16 33.26
N ALA A 274 -75.37 66.66 33.39
CA ALA A 274 -74.98 67.47 34.54
C ALA A 274 -75.79 68.78 34.60
N LYS A 275 -76.02 69.43 33.45
CA LYS A 275 -76.88 70.62 33.36
C LYS A 275 -78.34 70.29 33.68
N ASP A 276 -78.86 69.18 33.16
CA ASP A 276 -80.23 68.75 33.44
C ASP A 276 -80.42 68.49 34.95
N ILE A 277 -79.47 67.82 35.61
CA ILE A 277 -79.48 67.58 37.06
C ILE A 277 -79.48 68.91 37.83
N GLU A 278 -78.62 69.86 37.47
CA GLU A 278 -78.54 71.18 38.11
C GLU A 278 -79.87 71.95 37.98
N GLU A 279 -80.52 71.87 36.82
CA GLU A 279 -81.84 72.46 36.57
C GLU A 279 -82.92 71.77 37.44
N TYR A 280 -82.95 70.43 37.48
CA TYR A 280 -83.87 69.68 38.33
C TYR A 280 -83.69 69.98 39.82
N GLU A 281 -82.45 70.07 40.31
CA GLU A 281 -82.16 70.42 41.70
C GLU A 281 -82.63 71.85 42.03
N SER A 282 -82.41 72.79 41.12
CA SER A 282 -82.86 74.18 41.26
C SER A 282 -84.38 74.28 41.28
N GLY A 283 -85.05 73.57 40.37
CA GLY A 283 -86.51 73.45 40.34
C GLY A 283 -87.07 72.82 41.61
N HIS A 284 -86.47 71.73 42.08
CA HIS A 284 -86.86 71.06 43.32
C HIS A 284 -86.74 72.01 44.53
N LYS A 285 -85.64 72.75 44.66
CA LYS A 285 -85.46 73.76 45.73
C LYS A 285 -86.55 74.83 45.69
N TYR A 286 -86.87 75.35 44.50
CA TYR A 286 -87.94 76.33 44.32
C TYR A 286 -89.30 75.81 44.81
N TYR A 287 -89.71 74.61 44.36
CA TYR A 287 -90.98 74.02 44.76
C TYR A 287 -91.03 73.67 46.24
N ALA A 288 -89.93 73.20 46.83
CA ALA A 288 -89.85 72.94 48.27
C ALA A 288 -90.03 74.22 49.10
N GLU A 289 -89.41 75.33 48.68
CA GLU A 289 -89.56 76.64 49.34
C GLU A 289 -91.00 77.20 49.20
N LEU A 290 -91.62 77.04 48.02
CA LEU A 290 -93.00 77.42 47.79
C LEU A 290 -93.95 76.64 48.71
N ASN A 291 -93.74 75.33 48.85
CA ASN A 291 -94.55 74.48 49.71
C ASN A 291 -94.39 74.88 51.19
N ARG A 292 -93.16 75.16 51.65
CA ARG A 292 -92.91 75.70 53.01
C ARG A 292 -93.68 76.99 53.26
N LYS A 293 -93.66 77.95 52.33
CA LYS A 293 -94.41 79.21 52.46
C LYS A 293 -95.93 78.99 52.48
N ALA A 294 -96.43 78.05 51.68
CA ALA A 294 -97.85 77.70 51.68
C ALA A 294 -98.27 77.09 53.02
N GLU A 295 -97.46 76.18 53.59
CA GLU A 295 -97.66 75.60 54.92
C GLU A 295 -97.64 76.66 56.02
N GLU A 296 -96.69 77.60 55.99
CA GLU A 296 -96.62 78.73 56.94
C GLU A 296 -97.85 79.64 56.85
N SER A 297 -98.28 79.99 55.63
CA SER A 297 -99.47 80.81 55.40
C SER A 297 -100.74 80.11 55.90
N ALA A 298 -100.87 78.81 55.62
CA ALA A 298 -101.98 78.00 56.12
C ALA A 298 -102.00 77.94 57.66
N ALA A 299 -100.84 77.76 58.29
CA ALA A 299 -100.73 77.73 59.75
C ALA A 299 -101.09 79.08 60.41
N ILE A 300 -100.73 80.21 59.78
CA ILE A 300 -101.13 81.55 60.23
C ILE A 300 -102.66 81.71 60.10
N ALA A 301 -103.23 81.38 58.94
CA ALA A 301 -104.67 81.49 58.71
C ALA A 301 -105.49 80.67 59.71
N VAL A 302 -105.07 79.43 60.01
CA VAL A 302 -105.69 78.59 61.03
C VAL A 302 -105.65 79.27 62.41
N ARG A 303 -104.47 79.78 62.81
CA ARG A 303 -104.29 80.46 64.10
C ARG A 303 -105.15 81.71 64.25
N ASP A 304 -105.20 82.54 63.20
CA ASP A 304 -106.00 83.77 63.20
C ASP A 304 -107.49 83.46 63.29
N THR A 305 -107.94 82.40 62.61
CA THR A 305 -109.33 81.91 62.70
C THR A 305 -109.66 81.39 64.09
N GLU A 306 -108.75 80.64 64.73
CA GLU A 306 -108.91 80.18 66.11
C GLU A 306 -109.00 81.35 67.10
N ASN A 307 -108.15 82.36 66.95
CA ASN A 307 -108.17 83.56 67.81
C ASN A 307 -109.46 84.36 67.65
N PHE A 308 -109.91 84.57 66.40
CA PHE A 308 -111.18 85.23 66.13
C PHE A 308 -112.36 84.49 66.78
N LEU A 309 -112.38 83.16 66.70
CA LEU A 309 -113.42 82.35 67.34
C LEU A 309 -113.39 82.48 68.87
N LYS A 310 -112.20 82.51 69.49
CA LYS A 310 -112.06 82.74 70.95
C LYS A 310 -112.60 84.12 71.35
N ASP A 311 -112.24 85.16 70.61
CA ASP A 311 -112.71 86.53 70.90
C ASP A 311 -114.24 86.65 70.74
N LEU A 312 -114.80 85.98 69.73
CA LEU A 312 -116.25 85.93 69.51
C LEU A 312 -116.98 85.25 70.67
N VAL A 313 -116.44 84.14 71.18
CA VAL A 313 -116.98 83.44 72.35
C VAL A 313 -116.98 84.37 73.58
N LEU A 314 -115.86 85.03 73.87
CA LEU A 314 -115.76 85.98 74.99
C LEU A 314 -116.76 87.13 74.88
N HIS A 315 -116.97 87.66 73.67
CA HIS A 315 -117.95 88.72 73.42
C HIS A 315 -119.39 88.25 73.67
N LEU A 316 -119.74 87.05 73.21
CA LEU A 316 -121.06 86.45 73.43
C LEU A 316 -121.31 86.18 74.92
N GLU A 317 -120.32 85.66 75.64
CA GLU A 317 -120.40 85.46 77.09
C GLU A 317 -120.64 86.77 77.86
N ALA A 318 -120.00 87.87 77.43
CA ALA A 318 -120.22 89.19 78.01
C ALA A 318 -121.66 89.69 77.79
N LYS A 319 -122.20 89.54 76.57
CA LYS A 319 -123.61 89.89 76.29
C LYS A 319 -124.61 89.06 77.09
N VAL A 320 -124.33 87.78 77.31
CA VAL A 320 -125.17 86.91 78.14
C VAL A 320 -125.18 87.37 79.60
N ARG A 321 -124.02 87.77 80.15
CA ARG A 321 -123.93 88.36 81.49
C ARG A 321 -124.74 89.65 81.62
N ASP A 322 -124.64 90.53 80.63
CA ASP A 322 -125.34 91.81 80.62
C ASP A 322 -126.87 91.67 80.49
N ALA A 323 -127.33 90.67 79.72
CA ALA A 323 -128.74 90.31 79.63
C ALA A 323 -129.29 89.75 80.96
N ARG A 324 -128.51 88.94 81.68
CA ARG A 324 -128.88 88.45 83.02
C ARG A 324 -129.05 89.58 84.02
N ALA A 325 -128.09 90.52 84.08
CA ALA A 325 -128.17 91.66 84.97
C ALA A 325 -129.42 92.55 84.71
N ARG A 326 -129.82 92.71 83.44
CA ARG A 326 -131.05 93.41 83.07
C ARG A 326 -132.31 92.67 83.51
N SER A 327 -132.31 91.34 83.43
CA SER A 327 -133.42 90.52 83.94
C SER A 327 -133.59 90.69 85.44
N ASP A 328 -132.49 90.61 86.20
CA ASP A 328 -132.51 90.78 87.66
C ASP A 328 -133.02 92.18 88.07
N ALA A 329 -132.69 93.22 87.30
CA ALA A 329 -133.20 94.58 87.51
C ALA A 329 -134.71 94.69 87.26
N PHE A 330 -135.24 94.00 86.24
CA PHE A 330 -136.69 93.95 85.99
C PHE A 330 -137.44 93.26 87.13
N ASP A 331 -136.89 92.18 87.67
CA ASP A 331 -137.50 91.47 88.81
C ASP A 331 -137.57 92.36 90.06
N SER A 332 -136.56 93.20 90.29
CA SER A 332 -136.58 94.22 91.35
C SER A 332 -137.69 95.26 91.16
N VAL A 333 -137.88 95.76 89.94
CA VAL A 333 -138.94 96.74 89.63
C VAL A 333 -140.35 96.14 89.82
N ILE A 334 -140.54 94.87 89.46
CA ILE A 334 -141.81 94.17 89.69
C ILE A 334 -142.11 94.04 91.20
N ALA A 335 -141.09 93.82 92.03
CA ALA A 335 -141.26 93.76 93.48
C ALA A 335 -141.71 95.13 94.06
N ASP A 336 -141.10 96.24 93.61
CA ASP A 336 -141.44 97.59 94.07
C ASP A 336 -142.87 98.01 93.70
N ILE A 337 -143.33 97.67 92.48
CA ILE A 337 -144.72 97.95 92.04
C ILE A 337 -145.72 97.19 92.91
N ARG A 338 -145.41 95.95 93.30
CA ARG A 338 -146.30 95.12 94.11
C ARG A 338 -146.47 95.71 95.52
N ALA A 339 -145.40 96.21 96.12
CA ALA A 339 -145.43 96.90 97.41
C ALA A 339 -146.20 98.24 97.37
N ALA A 340 -146.10 98.99 96.27
CA ALA A 340 -146.84 100.23 96.09
C ALA A 340 -148.36 100.02 95.92
N GLY A 341 -148.77 98.90 95.31
CA GLY A 341 -150.18 98.52 95.19
C GLY A 341 -150.84 98.25 96.53
N GLU A 342 -150.17 97.49 97.41
CA GLU A 342 -150.68 97.15 98.75
C GLU A 342 -150.90 98.41 99.62
N ASN A 343 -150.06 99.43 99.46
CA ASN A 343 -150.15 100.69 100.21
C ASN A 343 -151.32 101.58 99.75
N PHE A 344 -151.70 101.51 98.48
CA PHE A 344 -152.85 102.24 97.92
C PHE A 344 -154.19 101.66 98.37
N ASP A 345 -154.30 100.33 98.42
CA ASP A 345 -155.52 99.66 98.91
C ASP A 345 -155.81 100.02 100.38
N GLN A 346 -154.76 100.20 101.19
CA GLN A 346 -154.87 100.58 102.59
C GLN A 346 -155.36 102.04 102.78
N GLN A 347 -154.90 102.96 101.93
CA GLN A 347 -155.33 104.37 101.94
C GLN A 347 -156.78 104.57 101.45
N ALA A 348 -157.23 103.75 100.51
CA ALA A 348 -158.62 103.79 100.03
C ALA A 348 -159.63 103.35 101.11
N GLU A 349 -159.23 102.43 102.00
CA GLU A 349 -160.08 101.90 103.06
C GLU A 349 -160.24 102.87 104.25
N GLU A 350 -159.24 103.72 104.52
CA GLU A 350 -159.31 104.79 105.53
C GLU A 350 -160.21 105.95 105.10
N LEU A 351 -160.13 106.38 103.82
CA LEU A 351 -160.97 107.45 103.27
C LEU A 351 -162.47 107.11 103.27
N ALA A 352 -162.80 105.83 103.04
CA ALA A 352 -164.20 105.37 103.04
C ALA A 352 -164.85 105.48 104.44
N LYS A 353 -164.07 105.34 105.52
CA LYS A 353 -164.57 105.47 106.91
C LYS A 353 -164.75 106.92 107.35
N GLU A 354 -164.02 107.86 106.73
CA GLU A 354 -164.08 109.29 107.07
C GLU A 354 -165.35 109.96 106.49
N ILE A 355 -165.76 109.55 105.28
CA ILE A 355 -166.98 110.05 104.61
C ILE A 355 -168.28 109.63 105.33
N GLU A 356 -168.27 108.50 106.05
CA GLU A 356 -169.45 107.99 106.77
C GLU A 356 -169.69 108.72 108.12
N LYS A 357 -168.69 109.47 108.62
CA LYS A 357 -168.75 110.15 109.92
C LYS A 357 -169.36 111.56 109.85
N ASP A 358 -169.19 112.25 108.73
CA ASP A 358 -169.62 113.65 108.55
C ASP A 358 -171.09 113.82 108.15
N THR A 359 -171.82 112.72 107.88
CA THR A 359 -173.25 112.77 107.51
C THR A 359 -174.23 112.68 108.70
N LYS A 360 -173.75 112.65 109.95
CA LYS A 360 -174.60 112.37 111.14
C LYS A 360 -174.53 113.36 112.31
N PHE A 361 -173.83 114.49 112.22
CA PHE A 361 -173.73 115.47 113.32
C PHE A 361 -174.23 116.87 112.90
N ASP A 362 -175.46 117.17 113.35
CA ASP A 362 -176.01 118.48 113.75
C ASP A 362 -176.29 119.54 112.67
N PHE A 363 -177.51 120.00 112.35
CA PHE A 363 -178.89 119.91 112.90
C PHE A 363 -179.20 120.45 114.32
N GLU A 364 -178.24 120.96 115.09
CA GLU A 364 -178.52 121.79 116.28
C GLU A 364 -177.52 122.96 116.41
N SER A 365 -178.05 124.19 116.58
CA SER A 365 -177.38 125.50 116.84
C SER A 365 -177.07 126.46 115.66
N LEU A 366 -178.15 126.95 115.05
CA LEU A 366 -178.44 128.33 114.62
C LEU A 366 -179.97 128.44 114.84
N SER A 367 -180.59 129.06 115.87
CA SER A 367 -180.25 130.12 116.84
C SER A 367 -178.87 130.17 117.48
#